data_AF-A0A453BXB4-F1
#
_entry.id   AF-A0A453BXB4-F1
#
_cell.length_a   1.000
_cell.length_b   1.000
_cell.length_c   1.000
_cell.angle_alpha   90.00
_cell.angle_beta   90.00
_cell.angle_gamma   90.00
#
_symmetry.space_group_name_H-M   'P 1'
#
loop_
_entity.id
_entity.type
_entity.pdbx_description
1 polymer ?
#
loop_
_entity_poly.entity_id
_entity_poly.type
_entity_poly.pdbx_seq_one_letter_code
_entity_poly.pdbx_strand_id
1 'polypeptide(L)'
;MGNRIMPKGVEKIFGPGNQYVTAAKMILQNSEAMVSIDMPAGPSEVLVIADKYANPVHVAADLLSQAEHGPDSQVVLVIAGDGVDLGAIEAEVSKQCDALPRGDFASKALGHSFTVFARDMVEALSFSNMYAPEHLIINVKDAEQWEELIENAGSVFLGQWTPESVGDYASGTNHVLPTYGYARMYSGVSLNSFLKYITVQSLTEEGLRRLGPYVAKMAEVEGLEAHKRAVTLRLQEVEATVTV
;
A
#
# COMPACT_ATOMS: atom_id res chain seq x y z
N MET A 1 -3.30 22.48 -10.89
CA MET A 1 -3.21 23.83 -11.51
C MET A 1 -4.41 24.73 -11.22
N GLY A 2 -5.63 24.21 -10.95
CA GLY A 2 -6.82 25.04 -10.67
C GLY A 2 -7.38 25.70 -11.95
N ASN A 3 -8.64 26.16 -11.92
CA ASN A 3 -9.22 26.94 -13.02
C ASN A 3 -10.21 27.98 -12.46
N ARG A 4 -11.01 28.63 -13.31
CA ARG A 4 -11.98 29.65 -12.87
C ARG A 4 -13.08 29.14 -11.93
N ILE A 5 -13.33 27.84 -11.92
CA ILE A 5 -14.43 27.18 -11.20
C ILE A 5 -13.90 26.29 -10.07
N MET A 6 -12.72 25.68 -10.27
CA MET A 6 -12.04 24.84 -9.29
C MET A 6 -11.18 25.69 -8.35
N PRO A 7 -11.18 25.44 -7.03
CA PRO A 7 -10.35 26.16 -6.07
C PRO A 7 -8.87 26.25 -6.48
N LYS A 8 -8.15 27.24 -5.92
CA LYS A 8 -6.68 27.33 -6.00
C LYS A 8 -6.08 25.94 -5.72
N GLY A 9 -5.08 25.54 -6.51
CA GLY A 9 -4.59 24.16 -6.59
C GLY A 9 -4.42 23.48 -5.24
N VAL A 10 -4.93 22.25 -5.13
CA VAL A 10 -4.71 21.38 -3.97
C VAL A 10 -3.23 21.00 -3.85
N GLU A 11 -2.75 20.78 -2.63
CA GLU A 11 -1.35 20.42 -2.35
C GLU A 11 -1.09 18.91 -2.44
N LYS A 12 -2.15 18.08 -2.36
CA LYS A 12 -2.09 16.63 -2.51
C LYS A 12 -3.35 16.10 -3.20
N ILE A 13 -3.18 15.20 -4.18
CA ILE A 13 -4.28 14.56 -4.91
C ILE A 13 -4.39 13.10 -4.46
N PHE A 14 -5.62 12.64 -4.25
CA PHE A 14 -5.94 11.30 -3.77
C PHE A 14 -6.88 10.56 -4.70
N GLY A 15 -6.91 9.25 -4.55
CA GLY A 15 -7.99 8.40 -5.05
C GLY A 15 -7.55 7.44 -6.15
N PRO A 16 -8.32 6.35 -6.33
CA PRO A 16 -8.08 5.36 -7.36
C PRO A 16 -8.58 5.86 -8.72
N GLY A 17 -8.18 5.17 -9.78
CA GLY A 17 -8.74 5.38 -11.11
C GLY A 17 -8.11 4.48 -12.16
N ASN A 18 -8.64 4.56 -13.38
CA ASN A 18 -8.03 3.85 -14.49
C ASN A 18 -6.57 4.30 -14.73
N GLN A 19 -5.85 3.55 -15.57
CA GLN A 19 -4.46 3.83 -15.92
C GLN A 19 -4.18 5.28 -16.36
N TYR A 20 -5.14 5.98 -17.00
CA TYR A 20 -4.96 7.37 -17.42
C TYR A 20 -5.01 8.34 -16.24
N VAL A 21 -5.92 8.12 -15.28
CA VAL A 21 -5.99 8.90 -14.03
C VAL A 21 -4.69 8.69 -13.23
N THR A 22 -4.24 7.45 -13.10
CA THR A 22 -2.99 7.11 -12.41
C THR A 22 -1.78 7.74 -13.08
N ALA A 23 -1.66 7.65 -14.42
CA ALA A 23 -0.59 8.31 -15.16
C ALA A 23 -0.62 9.84 -15.00
N ALA A 24 -1.80 10.46 -15.03
CA ALA A 24 -1.94 11.89 -14.83
C ALA A 24 -1.48 12.32 -13.42
N LYS A 25 -1.84 11.56 -12.37
CA LYS A 25 -1.34 11.74 -11.00
C LYS A 25 0.19 11.64 -10.95
N MET A 26 0.76 10.60 -11.56
CA MET A 26 2.21 10.36 -11.59
C MET A 26 3.00 11.43 -12.35
N ILE A 27 2.43 12.03 -13.40
CA ILE A 27 3.04 13.15 -14.13
C ILE A 27 2.97 14.43 -13.29
N LEU A 28 1.80 14.73 -12.70
CA LEU A 28 1.59 15.98 -11.97
C LEU A 28 2.48 16.11 -10.73
N GLN A 29 2.80 15.02 -10.03
CA GLN A 29 3.70 15.08 -8.87
C GLN A 29 5.12 15.53 -9.20
N ASN A 30 5.53 15.41 -10.47
CA ASN A 30 6.83 15.81 -10.97
C ASN A 30 6.80 17.16 -11.72
N SER A 31 5.65 17.85 -11.70
CA SER A 31 5.47 19.11 -12.41
C SER A 31 5.65 20.32 -11.49
N GLU A 32 5.81 21.49 -12.09
CA GLU A 32 5.82 22.80 -11.40
C GLU A 32 4.48 23.16 -10.73
N ALA A 33 3.50 22.26 -10.74
CA ALA A 33 2.24 22.44 -10.02
C ALA A 33 2.38 22.32 -8.50
N MET A 34 3.54 21.87 -7.99
CA MET A 34 3.85 21.74 -6.55
C MET A 34 2.80 20.94 -5.79
N VAL A 35 2.43 19.79 -6.35
CA VAL A 35 1.40 18.89 -5.82
C VAL A 35 2.02 17.52 -5.57
N SER A 36 1.64 16.86 -4.49
CA SER A 36 1.97 15.45 -4.25
C SER A 36 0.77 14.54 -4.54
N ILE A 37 0.99 13.23 -4.55
CA ILE A 37 -0.10 12.24 -4.63
C ILE A 37 -0.01 11.29 -3.42
N ASP A 38 -1.09 10.56 -3.17
CA ASP A 38 -1.07 9.41 -2.27
C ASP A 38 -0.19 8.28 -2.80
N MET A 39 -0.59 7.66 -3.91
CA MET A 39 0.09 6.52 -4.52
C MET A 39 -0.42 6.26 -5.95
N PRO A 40 0.28 5.43 -6.73
CA PRO A 40 -0.29 4.78 -7.90
C PRO A 40 -1.34 3.76 -7.47
N ALA A 41 -2.62 4.07 -7.75
CA ALA A 41 -3.77 3.22 -7.47
C ALA A 41 -4.51 3.01 -8.80
N GLY A 42 -4.03 2.02 -9.56
CA GLY A 42 -4.49 1.68 -10.90
C GLY A 42 -5.70 0.73 -10.91
N PRO A 43 -5.86 -0.08 -11.97
CA PRO A 43 -6.80 -1.18 -12.03
C PRO A 43 -6.63 -2.11 -10.85
N SER A 44 -7.77 -2.58 -10.39
CA SER A 44 -7.97 -3.33 -9.18
C SER A 44 -7.41 -4.75 -9.26
N GLU A 45 -6.82 -5.24 -8.17
CA GLU A 45 -6.19 -6.56 -8.07
C GLU A 45 -6.65 -7.32 -6.83
N VAL A 46 -6.76 -8.65 -6.95
CA VAL A 46 -6.94 -9.55 -5.79
C VAL A 46 -6.13 -10.83 -5.98
N LEU A 47 -5.48 -11.27 -4.90
CA LEU A 47 -4.85 -12.58 -4.82
C LEU A 47 -5.53 -13.39 -3.72
N VAL A 48 -6.05 -14.56 -4.09
CA VAL A 48 -6.70 -15.50 -3.17
C VAL A 48 -5.79 -16.69 -2.93
N ILE A 49 -5.39 -16.92 -1.68
CA ILE A 49 -4.75 -18.16 -1.25
C ILE A 49 -5.82 -19.10 -0.71
N ALA A 50 -5.94 -20.29 -1.30
CA ALA A 50 -6.96 -21.28 -0.92
C ALA A 50 -6.32 -22.64 -0.63
N ASP A 51 -6.78 -23.30 0.45
CA ASP A 51 -6.44 -24.68 0.77
C ASP A 51 -7.66 -25.61 0.60
N LYS A 52 -7.50 -26.89 0.91
CA LYS A 52 -8.56 -27.91 0.73
C LYS A 52 -9.83 -27.69 1.57
N TYR A 53 -9.80 -26.77 2.53
CA TYR A 53 -10.96 -26.43 3.36
C TYR A 53 -11.74 -25.24 2.79
N ALA A 54 -11.21 -24.54 1.78
CA ALA A 54 -11.88 -23.46 1.10
C ALA A 54 -13.09 -23.97 0.31
N ASN A 55 -14.20 -23.24 0.37
CA ASN A 55 -15.38 -23.53 -0.44
C ASN A 55 -15.17 -23.02 -1.89
N PRO A 56 -15.22 -23.89 -2.92
CA PRO A 56 -15.04 -23.46 -4.30
C PRO A 56 -15.97 -22.35 -4.75
N VAL A 57 -17.21 -22.34 -4.25
CA VAL A 57 -18.21 -21.31 -4.56
C VAL A 57 -17.75 -19.94 -4.06
N HIS A 58 -17.14 -19.87 -2.86
CA HIS A 58 -16.71 -18.62 -2.25
C HIS A 58 -15.43 -18.11 -2.92
N VAL A 59 -14.46 -19.00 -3.18
CA VAL A 59 -13.22 -18.64 -3.89
C VAL A 59 -13.55 -18.07 -5.28
N ALA A 60 -14.47 -18.70 -6.02
CA ALA A 60 -14.93 -18.18 -7.30
C ALA A 60 -15.58 -16.79 -7.17
N ALA A 61 -16.41 -16.59 -6.15
CA ALA A 61 -17.08 -15.31 -5.90
C ALA A 61 -16.07 -14.19 -5.57
N ASP A 62 -15.05 -14.47 -4.76
CA ASP A 62 -13.99 -13.52 -4.41
C ASP A 62 -13.12 -13.15 -5.62
N LEU A 63 -12.79 -14.12 -6.48
CA LEU A 63 -12.08 -13.83 -7.74
C LEU A 63 -12.94 -12.95 -8.67
N LEU A 64 -14.25 -13.20 -8.73
CA LEU A 64 -15.13 -12.45 -9.61
C LEU A 64 -15.48 -11.06 -9.09
N SER A 65 -15.51 -10.83 -7.77
CA SER A 65 -15.81 -9.51 -7.19
C SER A 65 -14.85 -8.45 -7.69
N GLN A 66 -13.58 -8.80 -7.86
CA GLN A 66 -12.58 -7.87 -8.39
C GLN A 66 -12.50 -7.89 -9.92
N ALA A 67 -12.75 -9.04 -10.56
CA ALA A 67 -12.76 -9.13 -12.01
C ALA A 67 -13.83 -8.23 -12.66
N GLU A 68 -14.96 -7.99 -11.99
CA GLU A 68 -16.04 -7.16 -12.55
C GLU A 68 -15.76 -5.64 -12.54
N HIS A 69 -14.74 -5.19 -11.80
CA HIS A 69 -14.37 -3.77 -11.72
C HIS A 69 -14.03 -3.20 -13.10
N GLY A 70 -13.20 -3.90 -13.87
CA GLY A 70 -12.79 -3.49 -15.21
C GLY A 70 -12.08 -4.58 -15.99
N PRO A 71 -12.01 -4.47 -17.32
CA PRO A 71 -11.29 -5.43 -18.16
C PRO A 71 -9.77 -5.42 -17.92
N ASP A 72 -9.27 -4.41 -17.22
CA ASP A 72 -7.89 -4.21 -16.80
C ASP A 72 -7.59 -4.72 -15.38
N SER A 73 -8.60 -5.17 -14.62
CA SER A 73 -8.40 -5.85 -13.33
C SER A 73 -7.67 -7.19 -13.50
N GLN A 74 -6.83 -7.57 -12.56
CA GLN A 74 -6.14 -8.86 -12.56
C GLN A 74 -6.43 -9.65 -11.29
N VAL A 75 -6.80 -10.92 -11.43
CA VAL A 75 -7.07 -11.79 -10.28
C VAL A 75 -6.13 -12.99 -10.29
N VAL A 76 -5.69 -13.42 -9.12
CA VAL A 76 -4.72 -14.51 -8.98
C VAL A 76 -5.23 -15.50 -7.95
N LEU A 77 -5.30 -16.78 -8.32
CA LEU A 77 -5.56 -17.87 -7.39
C LEU A 77 -4.25 -18.57 -7.04
N VAL A 78 -3.96 -18.77 -5.76
CA VAL A 78 -2.85 -19.59 -5.29
C VAL A 78 -3.41 -20.77 -4.51
N ILE A 79 -3.27 -21.96 -5.06
CA ILE A 79 -3.63 -23.22 -4.40
C ILE A 79 -2.48 -23.61 -3.47
N ALA A 80 -2.77 -23.74 -2.18
CA ALA A 80 -1.79 -24.11 -1.15
C ALA A 80 -1.96 -25.58 -0.74
N GLY A 81 -1.00 -26.41 -1.14
CA GLY A 81 -0.96 -27.83 -0.81
C GLY A 81 -1.95 -28.69 -1.60
N ASP A 82 -2.20 -29.90 -1.09
CA ASP A 82 -2.98 -30.92 -1.78
C ASP A 82 -4.48 -30.87 -1.42
N GLY A 83 -5.31 -31.40 -2.32
CA GLY A 83 -6.73 -31.69 -2.06
C GLY A 83 -7.70 -30.55 -2.37
N VAL A 84 -7.23 -29.47 -3.01
CA VAL A 84 -8.10 -28.45 -3.58
C VAL A 84 -8.69 -28.94 -4.91
N ASP A 85 -10.01 -28.87 -5.04
CA ASP A 85 -10.70 -29.18 -6.29
C ASP A 85 -10.73 -27.95 -7.22
N LEU A 86 -9.66 -27.78 -8.00
CA LEU A 86 -9.58 -26.68 -8.98
C LEU A 86 -10.71 -26.76 -10.02
N GLY A 87 -11.10 -27.97 -10.44
CA GLY A 87 -12.18 -28.13 -11.42
C GLY A 87 -13.51 -27.60 -10.91
N ALA A 88 -13.80 -27.77 -9.62
CA ALA A 88 -14.97 -27.19 -8.98
C ALA A 88 -14.89 -25.65 -8.91
N ILE A 89 -13.70 -25.08 -8.63
CA ILE A 89 -13.50 -23.63 -8.61
C ILE A 89 -13.71 -23.05 -10.02
N GLU A 90 -13.07 -23.62 -11.04
CA GLU A 90 -13.20 -23.16 -12.44
C GLU A 90 -14.66 -23.27 -12.95
N ALA A 91 -15.36 -24.33 -12.57
CA ALA A 91 -16.77 -24.51 -12.90
C ALA A 91 -17.65 -23.41 -12.26
N GLU A 92 -17.41 -23.07 -10.99
CA GLU A 92 -18.12 -21.98 -10.32
C GLU A 92 -17.73 -20.60 -10.87
N VAL A 93 -16.45 -20.35 -11.20
CA VAL A 93 -16.02 -19.10 -11.85
C VAL A 93 -16.78 -18.92 -13.17
N SER A 94 -16.81 -19.94 -14.02
CA SER A 94 -17.51 -19.88 -15.31
C SER A 94 -19.02 -19.63 -15.13
N LYS A 95 -19.67 -20.46 -14.31
CA LYS A 95 -21.11 -20.37 -14.02
C LYS A 95 -21.51 -19.03 -13.41
N GLN A 96 -20.73 -18.51 -12.46
CA GLN A 96 -21.04 -17.25 -11.80
C GLN A 96 -20.77 -16.06 -12.74
N CYS A 97 -19.67 -16.09 -13.51
CA CYS A 97 -19.34 -15.06 -14.50
C CYS A 97 -20.43 -14.89 -15.56
N ASP A 98 -20.94 -15.98 -16.11
CA ASP A 98 -22.02 -15.98 -17.11
C ASP A 98 -23.33 -15.37 -16.58
N ALA A 99 -23.54 -15.40 -15.26
CA ALA A 99 -24.71 -14.84 -14.61
C ALA A 99 -24.54 -13.35 -14.22
N LEU A 100 -23.33 -12.79 -14.30
CA LEU A 100 -23.06 -11.41 -13.89
C LEU A 100 -23.52 -10.40 -14.96
N PRO A 101 -24.18 -9.29 -14.57
CA PRO A 101 -24.46 -8.18 -15.49
C PRO A 101 -23.19 -7.60 -16.15
N ARG A 102 -22.04 -7.73 -15.48
CA ARG A 102 -20.72 -7.28 -15.94
C ARG A 102 -19.81 -8.44 -16.36
N GLY A 103 -20.39 -9.60 -16.72
CA GLY A 103 -19.64 -10.80 -17.12
C GLY A 103 -18.64 -10.57 -18.26
N ASP A 104 -18.96 -9.69 -19.22
CA ASP A 104 -18.03 -9.31 -20.31
C ASP A 104 -16.74 -8.64 -19.81
N PHE A 105 -16.81 -7.91 -18.70
CA PHE A 105 -15.64 -7.25 -18.11
C PHE A 105 -14.84 -8.28 -17.29
N ALA A 106 -15.53 -9.04 -16.45
CA ALA A 106 -14.93 -10.12 -15.67
C ALA A 106 -14.22 -11.15 -16.56
N SER A 107 -14.83 -11.57 -17.67
CA SER A 107 -14.23 -12.50 -18.63
C SER A 107 -12.93 -11.96 -19.26
N LYS A 108 -12.86 -10.65 -19.53
CA LYS A 108 -11.63 -10.01 -20.04
C LYS A 108 -10.53 -9.97 -18.99
N ALA A 109 -10.87 -9.61 -17.74
CA ALA A 109 -9.95 -9.67 -16.61
C ALA A 109 -9.41 -11.09 -16.39
N LEU A 110 -10.29 -12.09 -16.45
CA LEU A 110 -9.93 -13.50 -16.36
C LEU A 110 -8.97 -13.94 -17.48
N GLY A 111 -9.04 -13.34 -18.67
CA GLY A 111 -8.17 -13.65 -19.80
C GLY A 111 -6.68 -13.36 -19.59
N HIS A 112 -6.33 -12.55 -18.57
CA HIS A 112 -4.95 -12.28 -18.15
C HIS A 112 -4.71 -12.57 -16.65
N SER A 113 -5.66 -13.28 -16.04
CA SER A 113 -5.57 -13.84 -14.69
C SER A 113 -4.99 -15.25 -14.74
N PHE A 114 -4.51 -15.76 -13.61
CA PHE A 114 -3.86 -17.08 -13.58
C PHE A 114 -3.93 -17.76 -12.21
N THR A 115 -3.74 -19.08 -12.23
CA THR A 115 -3.66 -19.93 -11.03
C THR A 115 -2.22 -20.39 -10.83
N VAL A 116 -1.75 -20.35 -9.59
CA VAL A 116 -0.44 -20.85 -9.15
C VAL A 116 -0.64 -22.01 -8.19
N PHE A 117 0.14 -23.07 -8.34
CA PHE A 117 0.19 -24.17 -7.38
C PHE A 117 1.42 -24.01 -6.50
N ALA A 118 1.20 -23.90 -5.20
CA ALA A 118 2.23 -23.88 -4.18
C ALA A 118 2.16 -25.18 -3.37
N ARG A 119 3.31 -25.75 -3.04
CA ARG A 119 3.41 -27.02 -2.30
C ARG A 119 2.81 -26.92 -0.88
N ASP A 120 2.88 -25.73 -0.29
CA ASP A 120 2.45 -25.43 1.07
C ASP A 120 2.17 -23.92 1.22
N MET A 121 1.68 -23.53 2.39
CA MET A 121 1.36 -22.12 2.72
C MET A 121 2.57 -21.19 2.69
N VAL A 122 3.77 -21.69 3.01
CA VAL A 122 4.98 -20.87 3.02
C VAL A 122 5.36 -20.48 1.61
N GLU A 123 5.30 -21.43 0.66
CA GLU A 123 5.52 -21.12 -0.76
C GLU A 123 4.42 -20.21 -1.32
N ALA A 124 3.16 -20.42 -0.92
CA ALA A 124 2.05 -19.57 -1.34
C ALA A 124 2.24 -18.11 -0.91
N LEU A 125 2.61 -17.88 0.35
CA LEU A 125 2.88 -16.54 0.89
C LEU A 125 4.15 -15.94 0.30
N SER A 126 5.19 -16.74 0.04
CA SER A 126 6.40 -16.27 -0.65
C SER A 126 6.07 -15.74 -2.06
N PHE A 127 5.24 -16.45 -2.81
CA PHE A 127 4.73 -15.98 -4.10
C PHE A 127 3.87 -14.72 -3.95
N SER A 128 2.95 -14.68 -2.97
CA SER A 128 2.12 -13.50 -2.71
C SER A 128 2.96 -12.27 -2.37
N ASN A 129 3.97 -12.41 -1.51
CA ASN A 129 4.89 -11.32 -1.15
C ASN A 129 5.70 -10.83 -2.35
N MET A 130 6.10 -11.74 -3.25
CA MET A 130 6.76 -11.36 -4.51
C MET A 130 5.80 -10.60 -5.43
N TYR A 131 4.56 -11.07 -5.58
CA TYR A 131 3.54 -10.44 -6.42
C TYR A 131 3.15 -9.06 -5.89
N ALA A 132 3.01 -8.94 -4.56
CA ALA A 132 2.62 -7.75 -3.81
C ALA A 132 1.23 -7.23 -4.22
N PRO A 133 0.15 -7.99 -3.95
CA PRO A 133 -1.20 -7.67 -4.40
C PRO A 133 -1.77 -6.44 -3.69
N GLU A 134 -2.71 -5.78 -4.36
CA GLU A 134 -3.58 -4.78 -3.72
C GLU A 134 -4.38 -5.39 -2.56
N HIS A 135 -5.13 -6.46 -2.86
CA HIS A 135 -5.92 -7.22 -1.88
C HIS A 135 -5.42 -8.66 -1.77
N LEU A 136 -5.22 -9.14 -0.54
CA LEU A 136 -4.84 -10.52 -0.24
C LEU A 136 -5.94 -11.20 0.58
N ILE A 137 -6.58 -12.22 0.02
CA ILE A 137 -7.54 -13.07 0.74
C ILE A 137 -6.86 -14.38 1.09
N ILE A 138 -6.82 -14.72 2.38
CA ILE A 138 -6.28 -15.99 2.88
C ILE A 138 -7.45 -16.86 3.35
N ASN A 139 -7.97 -17.66 2.42
CA ASN A 139 -9.07 -18.58 2.65
C ASN A 139 -8.53 -20.00 2.90
N VAL A 140 -7.86 -20.15 4.04
CA VAL A 140 -7.27 -21.42 4.48
C VAL A 140 -7.67 -21.71 5.92
N LYS A 141 -7.45 -22.94 6.38
CA LYS A 141 -7.67 -23.27 7.78
C LYS A 141 -6.66 -22.54 8.67
N ASP A 142 -7.15 -21.97 9.78
CA ASP A 142 -6.35 -21.23 10.76
C ASP A 142 -5.56 -20.05 10.14
N ALA A 143 -6.22 -19.30 9.24
CA ALA A 143 -5.62 -18.24 8.42
C ALA A 143 -4.81 -17.21 9.22
N GLU A 144 -5.25 -16.86 10.42
CA GLU A 144 -4.62 -15.87 11.30
C GLU A 144 -3.20 -16.27 11.74
N GLN A 145 -2.88 -17.57 11.75
CA GLN A 145 -1.54 -18.05 12.12
C GLN A 145 -0.46 -17.65 11.10
N TRP A 146 -0.86 -17.23 9.91
CA TRP A 146 0.04 -16.88 8.81
C TRP A 146 0.31 -15.38 8.69
N GLU A 147 -0.34 -14.54 9.51
CA GLU A 147 -0.27 -13.08 9.43
C GLU A 147 1.18 -12.56 9.47
N GLU A 148 2.02 -13.12 10.34
CA GLU A 148 3.42 -12.69 10.51
C GLU A 148 4.31 -12.94 9.28
N LEU A 149 3.88 -13.77 8.34
CA LEU A 149 4.63 -14.05 7.10
C LEU A 149 4.21 -13.13 5.94
N ILE A 150 3.20 -12.29 6.13
CA ILE A 150 2.76 -11.34 5.12
C ILE A 150 3.70 -10.14 5.14
N GLU A 151 4.44 -9.93 4.05
CA GLU A 151 5.36 -8.79 3.91
C GLU A 151 4.77 -7.71 3.00
N ASN A 152 4.13 -8.09 1.89
CA ASN A 152 3.63 -7.14 0.89
C ASN A 152 2.19 -7.46 0.50
N ALA A 153 1.24 -6.65 0.99
CA ALA A 153 -0.16 -6.62 0.56
C ALA A 153 -0.76 -5.25 0.93
N GLY A 154 -1.66 -4.70 0.11
CA GLY A 154 -2.34 -3.44 0.42
C GLY A 154 -3.34 -3.58 1.58
N SER A 155 -4.22 -4.58 1.50
CA SER A 155 -5.15 -4.97 2.56
C SER A 155 -5.31 -6.49 2.59
N VAL A 156 -5.51 -7.05 3.79
CA VAL A 156 -5.54 -8.50 4.03
C VAL A 156 -6.89 -8.91 4.61
N PHE A 157 -7.43 -10.02 4.10
CA PHE A 157 -8.69 -10.61 4.51
C PHE A 157 -8.45 -12.05 4.97
N LEU A 158 -8.78 -12.34 6.23
CA LEU A 158 -8.46 -13.62 6.85
C LEU A 158 -9.71 -14.47 7.04
N GLY A 159 -9.66 -15.72 6.57
CA GLY A 159 -10.67 -16.74 6.80
C GLY A 159 -11.88 -16.70 5.88
N GLN A 160 -12.79 -17.66 6.08
CA GLN A 160 -13.89 -17.98 5.16
C GLN A 160 -15.02 -16.95 5.09
N TRP A 161 -15.09 -16.02 6.04
CA TRP A 161 -16.21 -15.10 6.23
C TRP A 161 -15.84 -13.64 6.00
N THR A 162 -14.66 -13.41 5.41
CA THR A 162 -14.10 -12.08 5.22
C THR A 162 -13.88 -11.84 3.71
N PRO A 163 -14.94 -11.75 2.89
CA PRO A 163 -14.79 -11.45 1.47
C PRO A 163 -14.25 -10.03 1.28
N GLU A 164 -13.55 -9.76 0.18
CA GLU A 164 -13.00 -8.43 -0.13
C GLU A 164 -14.06 -7.33 -0.01
N SER A 165 -15.30 -7.64 -0.43
CA SER A 165 -16.43 -6.73 -0.39
C SER A 165 -16.68 -6.08 0.98
N VAL A 166 -16.45 -6.78 2.11
CA VAL A 166 -16.65 -6.10 3.40
C VAL A 166 -15.63 -4.98 3.61
N GLY A 167 -14.40 -5.14 3.10
CA GLY A 167 -13.36 -4.11 3.13
C GLY A 167 -13.62 -2.96 2.18
N ASP A 168 -14.18 -3.24 1.01
CA ASP A 168 -14.53 -2.23 0.02
C ASP A 168 -15.61 -1.26 0.50
N TYR A 169 -16.50 -1.73 1.38
CA TYR A 169 -17.69 -0.98 1.74
C TYR A 169 -17.75 -0.54 3.21
N ALA A 170 -17.51 -1.44 4.18
CA ALA A 170 -18.03 -1.19 5.53
C ALA A 170 -17.26 -1.78 6.72
N SER A 171 -16.17 -2.52 6.53
CA SER A 171 -15.36 -3.05 7.65
C SER A 171 -14.69 -1.92 8.45
N GLY A 172 -14.42 -0.80 7.78
CA GLY A 172 -13.67 0.35 8.31
C GLY A 172 -12.25 0.48 7.77
N THR A 173 -11.73 -0.53 7.05
CA THR A 173 -10.48 -0.39 6.29
C THR A 173 -10.66 0.55 5.10
N ASN A 174 -9.55 1.03 4.53
CA ASN A 174 -9.59 1.94 3.38
C ASN A 174 -9.31 1.14 2.09
N HIS A 175 -10.19 1.23 1.09
CA HIS A 175 -10.03 0.53 -0.19
C HIS A 175 -9.14 1.27 -1.21
N VAL A 176 -8.61 2.45 -0.88
CA VAL A 176 -7.69 3.17 -1.76
C VAL A 176 -6.29 2.64 -1.49
N LEU A 177 -5.91 1.61 -2.24
CA LEU A 177 -4.73 0.80 -2.03
C LEU A 177 -3.76 0.87 -3.23
N PRO A 178 -2.48 0.52 -3.02
CA PRO A 178 -1.50 0.51 -4.09
C PRO A 178 -1.63 -0.77 -4.94
N THR A 179 -1.66 -0.60 -6.26
CA THR A 179 -1.71 -1.72 -7.24
C THR A 179 -0.36 -1.88 -7.95
N TYR A 180 -0.25 -2.76 -8.95
CA TYR A 180 0.96 -2.93 -9.79
C TYR A 180 2.23 -3.30 -9.02
N GLY A 181 2.06 -3.95 -7.86
CA GLY A 181 3.16 -4.28 -6.96
C GLY A 181 3.76 -3.07 -6.21
N TYR A 182 3.09 -1.91 -6.21
CA TYR A 182 3.47 -0.78 -5.36
C TYR A 182 3.22 -1.05 -3.86
N ALA A 183 2.46 -2.09 -3.52
CA ALA A 183 2.32 -2.57 -2.13
C ALA A 183 3.65 -2.96 -1.47
N ARG A 184 4.75 -3.11 -2.25
CA ARG A 184 6.11 -3.32 -1.72
C ARG A 184 6.67 -2.11 -0.95
N MET A 185 6.15 -0.91 -1.20
CA MET A 185 6.69 0.31 -0.58
C MET A 185 5.64 1.37 -0.22
N TYR A 186 4.41 1.24 -0.71
CA TYR A 186 3.30 2.11 -0.37
C TYR A 186 2.34 1.41 0.59
N SER A 187 1.74 2.19 1.49
CA SER A 187 0.59 1.78 2.26
C SER A 187 -0.70 2.30 1.62
N GLY A 188 -1.83 1.68 1.94
CA GLY A 188 -3.15 2.23 1.68
C GLY A 188 -3.37 3.63 2.27
N VAL A 189 -4.39 4.35 1.79
CA VAL A 189 -4.73 5.66 2.34
C VAL A 189 -5.10 5.53 3.82
N SER A 190 -4.51 6.38 4.65
CA SER A 190 -4.72 6.43 6.09
C SER A 190 -4.89 7.87 6.56
N LEU A 191 -5.15 8.05 7.86
CA LEU A 191 -5.16 9.37 8.48
C LEU A 191 -3.85 10.13 8.24
N ASN A 192 -2.70 9.42 8.33
CA ASN A 192 -1.38 10.03 8.15
C ASN A 192 -1.15 10.53 6.73
N SER A 193 -1.87 9.99 5.75
CA SER A 193 -1.77 10.43 4.36
C SER A 193 -2.19 11.90 4.18
N PHE A 194 -3.02 12.43 5.09
CA PHE A 194 -3.50 13.83 5.12
C PHE A 194 -2.71 14.74 6.07
N LEU A 195 -1.65 14.22 6.70
CA LEU A 195 -0.87 14.93 7.71
C LEU A 195 0.56 15.21 7.24
N LYS A 196 1.19 16.15 7.94
CA LYS A 196 2.62 16.42 7.91
C LYS A 196 3.13 16.41 9.35
N TYR A 197 4.22 15.71 9.61
CA TYR A 197 4.84 15.68 10.93
C TYR A 197 5.99 16.69 11.00
N ILE A 198 5.80 17.77 11.76
CA ILE A 198 6.80 18.82 11.95
C ILE A 198 7.66 18.48 13.16
N THR A 199 8.97 18.31 12.97
CA THR A 199 9.93 18.15 14.07
C THR A 199 10.20 19.48 14.74
N VAL A 200 10.21 19.50 16.08
CA VAL A 200 10.48 20.70 16.88
C VAL A 200 11.59 20.38 17.87
N GLN A 201 12.60 21.24 17.92
CA GLN A 201 13.71 21.14 18.86
C GLN A 201 13.86 22.43 19.65
N SER A 202 14.16 22.30 20.94
CA SER A 202 14.50 23.40 21.83
C SER A 202 15.62 22.93 22.76
N LEU A 203 16.66 23.73 22.90
CA LEU A 203 17.78 23.46 23.79
C LEU A 203 17.82 24.53 24.87
N THR A 204 18.04 24.11 26.10
CA THR A 204 18.50 25.00 27.16
C THR A 204 19.97 25.35 26.94
N GLU A 205 20.48 26.36 27.66
CA GLU A 205 21.90 26.68 27.66
C GLU A 205 22.76 25.46 28.05
N GLU A 206 22.38 24.72 29.09
CA GLU A 206 23.07 23.50 29.50
C GLU A 206 23.06 22.44 28.39
N GLY A 207 21.92 22.27 27.71
CA GLY A 207 21.81 21.37 26.56
C GLY A 207 22.78 21.77 25.44
N LEU A 208 22.91 23.06 25.16
CA LEU A 208 23.85 23.57 24.16
C LEU A 208 25.31 23.37 24.60
N ARG A 209 25.67 23.60 25.87
CA ARG A 209 27.02 23.30 26.39
C ARG A 209 27.39 21.84 26.22
N ARG A 210 26.44 20.92 26.39
CA ARG A 210 26.66 19.48 26.25
C ARG A 210 26.76 19.03 24.79
N LEU A 211 25.83 19.47 23.92
CA LEU A 211 25.75 19.01 22.53
C LEU A 211 26.65 19.81 21.58
N GLY A 212 26.80 21.11 21.84
CA GLY A 212 27.47 22.07 20.96
C GLY A 212 28.89 21.69 20.55
N PRO A 213 29.78 21.24 21.46
CA PRO A 213 31.13 20.83 21.09
C PRO A 213 31.17 19.71 20.04
N TYR A 214 30.25 18.74 20.12
CA TYR A 214 30.14 17.67 19.13
C TYR A 214 29.67 18.21 17.77
N VAL A 215 28.65 19.08 17.76
CA VAL A 215 28.14 19.71 16.53
C VAL A 215 29.23 20.55 15.85
N ALA A 216 29.97 21.34 16.62
CA ALA A 216 31.09 22.14 16.11
C ALA A 216 32.19 21.25 15.52
N LYS A 217 32.49 20.11 16.13
CA LYS A 217 33.49 19.16 15.62
C LYS A 217 33.03 18.47 14.34
N MET A 218 31.77 18.05 14.26
CA MET A 218 31.19 17.47 13.04
C MET A 218 31.19 18.50 11.90
N ALA A 219 30.75 19.72 12.15
CA ALA A 219 30.76 20.81 11.17
C ALA A 219 32.18 21.14 10.67
N GLU A 220 33.21 21.01 11.51
CA GLU A 220 34.60 21.14 11.09
C GLU A 220 35.04 20.01 10.15
N VAL A 221 34.69 18.76 10.45
CA VAL A 221 34.99 17.59 9.59
C VAL A 221 34.31 17.73 8.22
N GLU A 222 33.10 18.28 8.18
CA GLU A 222 32.35 18.55 6.94
C GLU A 222 32.81 19.82 6.21
N GLY A 223 33.69 20.64 6.78
CA GLY A 223 34.13 21.90 6.20
C GLY A 223 33.07 23.01 6.20
N LEU A 224 32.05 22.91 7.05
CA LEU A 224 30.92 23.84 7.15
C LEU A 224 31.14 24.89 8.25
N GLU A 225 32.06 25.82 8.02
CA GLU A 225 32.49 26.81 9.03
C GLU A 225 31.34 27.68 9.58
N ALA A 226 30.37 28.06 8.75
CA ALA A 226 29.22 28.85 9.22
C ALA A 226 28.35 28.08 10.22
N HIS A 227 28.17 26.76 10.02
CA HIS A 227 27.42 25.90 10.96
C HIS A 227 28.16 25.79 12.29
N LYS A 228 29.48 25.60 12.25
CA LYS A 228 30.34 25.61 13.44
C LYS A 228 30.19 26.92 14.23
N ARG A 229 30.29 28.07 13.54
CA ARG A 229 30.18 29.40 14.17
C ARG A 229 28.82 29.66 14.81
N ALA A 230 27.73 29.16 14.21
CA ALA A 230 26.40 29.30 14.79
C ALA A 230 26.31 28.70 16.20
N VAL A 231 27.10 27.65 16.48
CA VAL A 231 27.20 27.04 17.81
C VAL A 231 28.23 27.76 18.69
N THR A 232 29.45 27.95 18.19
CA THR A 232 30.55 28.44 19.04
C THR A 232 30.34 29.86 19.55
N LEU A 233 29.72 30.76 18.77
CA LEU A 233 29.41 32.12 19.22
C LEU A 233 28.42 32.14 20.40
N ARG A 234 27.41 31.25 20.39
CA ARG A 234 26.46 31.12 21.51
C ARG A 234 27.14 30.52 22.75
N LEU A 235 28.02 29.53 22.58
CA LEU A 235 28.80 28.98 23.69
C LEU A 235 29.70 30.05 24.32
N GLN A 236 30.34 30.90 23.51
CA GLN A 236 31.16 32.01 23.99
C GLN A 236 30.34 33.02 24.82
N GLU A 237 29.14 33.39 24.36
CA GLU A 237 28.22 34.27 25.12
C GLU A 237 27.80 33.65 26.45
N VAL A 238 27.47 32.36 26.43
CA VAL A 238 27.07 31.58 27.60
C VAL A 238 28.25 31.43 28.59
N GLU A 239 29.50 31.32 28.13
CA GLU A 239 30.71 31.35 28.96
C GLU A 239 31.00 32.75 29.56
N ALA A 240 30.83 33.81 28.76
CA ALA A 240 31.02 35.19 29.20
C ALA A 240 30.03 35.61 30.30
N THR A 241 28.81 35.06 30.29
CA THR A 241 27.77 35.38 31.28
C THR A 241 28.01 34.71 32.65
N VAL A 242 28.78 33.61 32.71
CA VAL A 242 29.11 32.91 33.97
C VAL A 242 30.34 33.49 34.68
N THR A 243 31.13 34.32 33.99
CA THR A 243 32.38 34.90 34.50
C THR A 243 32.21 36.31 35.10
N VAL A 244 30.98 36.82 35.20
CA VAL A 244 30.60 38.07 35.86
C VAL A 244 29.83 37.76 37.14
#